data_AF-H8MMZ9-F1
#
_entry.id   AF-H8MMZ9-F1
#
_cell.length_a   1.000
_cell.length_b   1.000
_cell.length_c   1.000
_cell.angle_alpha   90.00
_cell.angle_beta   90.00
_cell.angle_gamma   90.00
#
_symmetry.space_group_name_H-M   'P 1'
#
loop_
_entity.id
_entity.type
_entity.pdbx_description
1 polymer ?
#
loop_
_entity_poly.entity_id
_entity_poly.type
_entity_poly.pdbx_seq_one_letter_code
_entity_poly.pdbx_strand_id
1 'polypeptide(L)'
;MRPFRLLVLLLVSLAALPAAAQAPRTVAGVCGRTNWVCVSECIDAECVDKCMREGCEDALKRLKACTSKAACAPDDTACAAKSCGLTCEKSFEPAPKSPEKLVTNPCEGDKAPKGTAVPEELVGTWVLSAASIPDTEQGEEERIDVQPRSDYARALQITPSGCFVMRTKLDDATLGRGSTLDVRAWGRLEVKDQKHLALRTQDGQAVGPVCGKERVVPLTQGKFKGGDFTYVIEEKDSLVLTVPGATRQTFQFEREKQEAPEPQPKP
;
A
#
# COMPACT_ATOMS: atom_id res chain seq x y z
N MET A 1 -79.70 -14.55 0.85
CA MET A 1 -79.23 -13.44 0.00
C MET A 1 -77.95 -12.87 0.62
N ARG A 2 -76.94 -12.61 -0.21
CA ARG A 2 -75.50 -12.39 0.04
C ARG A 2 -75.08 -11.76 1.39
N PRO A 3 -73.89 -12.15 1.87
CA PRO A 3 -72.84 -11.13 1.94
C PRO A 3 -71.57 -11.58 1.18
N PHE A 4 -71.20 -10.74 0.22
CA PHE A 4 -69.92 -10.77 -0.50
C PHE A 4 -68.82 -10.45 0.52
N ARG A 5 -67.93 -11.40 0.84
CA ARG A 5 -66.69 -11.11 1.54
C ARG A 5 -65.70 -10.54 0.54
N LEU A 6 -65.51 -9.22 0.59
CA LEU A 6 -64.45 -8.52 -0.13
C LEU A 6 -63.09 -9.02 0.38
N LEU A 7 -62.33 -9.62 -0.53
CA LEU A 7 -60.96 -10.04 -0.35
C LEU A 7 -60.07 -8.80 -0.58
N VAL A 8 -59.62 -8.14 0.50
CA VAL A 8 -58.64 -7.06 0.41
C VAL A 8 -57.25 -7.69 0.47
N LEU A 9 -56.64 -7.88 -0.71
CA LEU A 9 -55.22 -8.21 -0.86
C LEU A 9 -54.40 -6.96 -0.51
N LEU A 10 -53.90 -6.92 0.72
CA LEU A 10 -52.86 -5.97 1.14
C LEU A 10 -51.53 -6.39 0.49
N LEU A 11 -51.20 -5.76 -0.63
CA LEU A 11 -49.86 -5.74 -1.22
C LEU A 11 -48.93 -5.02 -0.24
N VAL A 12 -48.16 -5.80 0.54
CA VAL A 12 -47.03 -5.29 1.30
C VAL A 12 -45.87 -5.13 0.32
N SER A 13 -45.67 -3.91 -0.16
CA SER A 13 -44.48 -3.50 -0.89
C SER A 13 -43.28 -3.59 0.07
N LEU A 14 -42.59 -4.73 0.10
CA LEU A 14 -41.23 -4.79 0.65
C LEU A 14 -40.32 -4.00 -0.29
N ALA A 15 -40.11 -2.73 0.06
CA ALA A 15 -38.96 -1.98 -0.42
C ALA A 15 -37.70 -2.72 0.05
N ALA A 16 -37.08 -3.46 -0.87
CA ALA A 16 -35.73 -3.98 -0.66
C ALA A 16 -34.78 -2.78 -0.61
N LEU A 17 -34.47 -2.32 0.59
CA LEU A 17 -33.32 -1.46 0.83
C LEU A 17 -32.09 -2.20 0.31
N PRO A 18 -31.23 -1.59 -0.52
CA PRO A 18 -29.97 -2.22 -0.88
C PRO A 18 -29.21 -2.46 0.42
N ALA A 19 -28.83 -3.71 0.66
CA ALA A 19 -27.88 -4.06 1.70
C ALA A 19 -26.60 -3.25 1.42
N ALA A 20 -26.46 -2.13 2.12
CA ALA A 20 -25.22 -1.38 2.17
C ALA A 20 -24.18 -2.41 2.60
N ALA A 21 -23.28 -2.75 1.68
CA ALA A 21 -22.15 -3.62 1.94
C ALA A 21 -21.41 -3.02 3.13
N GLN A 22 -21.59 -3.60 4.32
CA GLN A 22 -20.90 -3.17 5.51
C GLN A 22 -19.41 -3.45 5.27
N ALA A 23 -18.65 -2.38 5.00
CA ALA A 23 -17.20 -2.47 4.96
C ALA A 23 -16.73 -3.11 6.27
N PRO A 24 -15.80 -4.09 6.24
CA PRO A 24 -15.30 -4.71 7.46
C PRO A 24 -14.77 -3.63 8.41
N ARG A 25 -15.36 -3.58 9.61
CA ARG A 25 -14.88 -2.76 10.72
C ARG A 25 -13.58 -3.38 11.21
N THR A 26 -12.52 -2.59 11.23
CA THR A 26 -11.27 -2.94 11.91
C THR A 26 -11.60 -3.29 13.37
N VAL A 27 -11.21 -4.48 13.82
CA VAL A 27 -11.27 -4.85 15.24
C VAL A 27 -10.08 -4.20 15.92
N ALA A 28 -10.29 -3.44 16.99
CA ALA A 28 -9.19 -2.79 17.71
C ALA A 28 -8.11 -3.81 18.11
N GLY A 29 -6.85 -3.51 17.81
CA GLY A 29 -5.72 -4.42 18.04
C GLY A 29 -5.43 -5.43 16.92
N VAL A 30 -6.04 -5.26 15.74
CA VAL A 30 -5.84 -6.12 14.56
C VAL A 30 -5.26 -5.30 13.40
N CYS A 31 -4.18 -5.78 12.81
CA CYS A 31 -3.52 -5.23 11.62
C CYS A 31 -4.31 -5.53 10.35
N GLY A 32 -4.82 -4.49 9.71
CA GLY A 32 -5.88 -4.64 8.72
C GLY A 32 -5.74 -3.84 7.45
N ARG A 33 -6.76 -3.95 6.60
CA ARG A 33 -6.90 -3.22 5.35
C ARG A 33 -6.72 -1.71 5.54
N THR A 34 -7.22 -1.13 6.64
CA THR A 34 -7.04 0.30 6.93
C THR A 34 -5.57 0.67 7.09
N ASN A 35 -4.78 -0.17 7.77
CA ASN A 35 -3.32 0.03 7.87
C ASN A 35 -2.67 -0.10 6.50
N TRP A 36 -3.07 -1.08 5.69
CA TRP A 36 -2.50 -1.28 4.35
C TRP A 36 -2.83 -0.15 3.38
N VAL A 37 -4.03 0.42 3.45
CA VAL A 37 -4.39 1.64 2.70
C VAL A 37 -3.47 2.80 3.13
N CYS A 38 -3.29 3.00 4.44
CA CYS A 38 -2.41 4.04 4.97
C CYS A 38 -0.95 3.83 4.48
N VAL A 39 -0.42 2.61 4.61
CA VAL A 39 0.94 2.26 4.16
C VAL A 39 1.11 2.41 2.65
N SER A 40 0.08 2.10 1.86
CA SER A 40 0.16 2.16 0.39
C SER A 40 0.40 3.56 -0.16
N GLU A 41 0.14 4.60 0.65
CA GLU A 41 0.37 6.01 0.28
C GLU A 41 1.58 6.63 1.00
N CYS A 42 2.25 5.88 1.86
CA CYS A 42 3.45 6.35 2.56
C CYS A 42 4.68 6.26 1.68
N ILE A 43 5.46 7.35 1.67
CA ILE A 43 6.75 7.39 0.97
C ILE A 43 7.91 7.08 1.93
N ASP A 44 7.84 7.52 3.19
CA ASP A 44 8.93 7.36 4.16
C ASP A 44 8.64 6.36 5.29
N ALA A 45 9.68 6.05 6.07
CA ALA A 45 9.61 5.12 7.19
C ALA A 45 8.74 5.65 8.33
N GLU A 46 8.76 6.96 8.57
CA GLU A 46 7.97 7.57 9.63
C GLU A 46 6.47 7.44 9.36
N CYS A 47 6.02 7.71 8.13
CA CYS A 47 4.63 7.52 7.72
C CYS A 47 4.22 6.05 7.90
N VAL A 48 5.04 5.10 7.43
CA VAL A 48 4.74 3.67 7.60
C VAL A 48 4.62 3.31 9.08
N ASP A 49 5.61 3.67 9.90
CA ASP A 49 5.60 3.38 11.34
C ASP A 49 4.41 4.03 12.04
N LYS A 50 3.94 5.21 11.60
CA LYS A 50 2.72 5.84 12.09
C LYS A 50 1.47 5.04 11.70
N CYS A 51 1.35 4.65 10.43
CA CYS A 51 0.25 3.80 9.95
C CYS A 51 0.19 2.46 10.69
N MET A 52 1.34 1.91 11.10
CA MET A 52 1.40 0.65 11.86
C MET A 52 1.13 0.83 13.36
N ARG A 53 1.41 2.00 13.94
CA ARG A 53 1.10 2.30 15.35
C ARG A 53 -0.41 2.40 15.61
N GLU A 54 -1.18 2.81 14.61
CA GLU A 54 -2.63 2.93 14.73
C GLU A 54 -3.32 1.56 14.68
N GLY A 55 -3.48 0.93 15.86
CA GLY A 55 -4.29 -0.28 16.04
C GLY A 55 -3.61 -1.60 15.65
N CYS A 56 -2.38 -1.56 15.14
CA CYS A 56 -1.62 -2.73 14.69
C CYS A 56 -0.35 -3.03 15.53
N GLU A 57 0.15 -2.06 16.30
CA GLU A 57 1.40 -2.18 17.08
C GLU A 57 1.46 -3.40 18.01
N ASP A 58 0.44 -3.55 18.87
CA ASP A 58 0.38 -4.66 19.83
C ASP A 58 0.30 -6.02 19.15
N ALA A 59 -0.42 -6.10 18.03
CA ALA A 59 -0.55 -7.31 17.22
C ALA A 59 0.80 -7.73 16.63
N LEU A 60 1.54 -6.79 16.04
CA LEU A 60 2.87 -7.06 15.50
C LEU A 60 3.87 -7.40 16.59
N LYS A 61 3.84 -6.69 17.73
CA LYS A 61 4.73 -6.96 18.86
C LYS A 61 4.57 -8.39 19.38
N ARG A 62 3.33 -8.85 19.54
CA ARG A 62 3.02 -10.24 19.95
C ARG A 62 3.51 -11.27 18.93
N LEU A 63 3.33 -10.99 17.64
CA LEU A 63 3.77 -11.90 16.58
C LEU A 63 5.30 -11.99 16.48
N LYS A 64 6.00 -10.85 16.54
CA LYS A 64 7.47 -10.80 16.57
C LYS A 64 8.02 -11.56 17.78
N ALA A 65 7.43 -11.37 18.96
CA ALA A 65 7.82 -12.12 20.15
C ALA A 65 7.60 -13.64 19.99
N CYS A 66 6.48 -14.07 19.41
CA CYS A 66 6.21 -15.48 19.16
C CYS A 66 7.22 -16.11 18.20
N THR A 67 7.44 -15.49 17.04
CA THR A 67 8.33 -16.02 15.99
C THR A 67 9.80 -16.00 16.41
N SER A 68 10.21 -14.99 17.18
CA SER A 68 11.54 -14.94 17.81
C SER A 68 11.71 -16.05 18.83
N LYS A 69 10.72 -16.27 19.72
CA LYS A 69 10.75 -17.36 20.71
C LYS A 69 10.76 -18.75 20.06
N ALA A 70 10.09 -18.91 18.92
CA ALA A 70 10.08 -20.13 18.14
C ALA A 70 11.36 -20.33 17.29
N ALA A 71 12.28 -19.36 17.28
CA ALA A 71 13.50 -19.38 16.49
C ALA A 71 13.29 -19.59 14.99
N CYS A 72 12.16 -19.10 14.43
CA CYS A 72 11.90 -19.16 12.99
C CYS A 72 12.94 -18.32 12.22
N ALA A 73 13.33 -18.73 11.02
CA ALA A 73 14.14 -17.90 10.13
C ALA A 73 13.28 -16.78 9.48
N PRO A 74 13.89 -15.66 9.00
CA PRO A 74 13.19 -14.52 8.41
C PRO A 74 12.12 -14.87 7.35
N ASP A 75 12.42 -15.81 6.48
CA ASP A 75 11.60 -16.25 5.34
C ASP A 75 10.91 -17.61 5.57
N ASP A 76 11.05 -18.21 6.76
CA ASP A 76 10.45 -19.50 7.09
C ASP A 76 8.96 -19.36 7.46
N THR A 77 8.14 -19.23 6.41
CA THR A 77 6.68 -19.15 6.50
C THR A 77 6.06 -20.39 7.15
N ALA A 78 6.70 -21.56 7.02
CA ALA A 78 6.22 -22.82 7.57
C ALA A 78 6.39 -22.88 9.09
N CYS A 79 7.54 -22.44 9.61
CA CYS A 79 7.76 -22.29 11.05
C CYS A 79 6.78 -21.29 11.67
N ALA A 80 6.60 -20.13 11.03
CA ALA A 80 5.69 -19.10 11.51
C ALA A 80 4.23 -19.62 11.58
N ALA A 81 3.77 -20.33 10.55
CA ALA A 81 2.45 -20.94 10.53
C ALA A 81 2.29 -22.01 11.63
N LYS A 82 3.27 -22.90 11.78
CA LYS A 82 3.22 -24.02 12.73
C LYS A 82 3.28 -23.55 14.18
N SER A 83 4.21 -22.65 14.49
CA SER A 83 4.53 -22.26 15.87
C SER A 83 3.68 -21.08 16.36
N CYS A 84 3.25 -20.21 15.45
CA CYS A 84 2.63 -18.92 15.78
C CYS A 84 1.31 -18.66 15.06
N GLY A 85 0.76 -19.63 14.32
CA GLY A 85 -0.44 -19.47 13.48
C GLY A 85 -1.63 -18.83 14.21
N LEU A 86 -1.95 -19.28 15.44
CA LEU A 86 -3.06 -18.72 16.23
C LEU A 86 -2.83 -17.28 16.66
N THR A 87 -1.60 -16.93 17.07
CA THR A 87 -1.25 -15.55 17.40
C THR A 87 -1.36 -14.69 16.16
N CYS A 88 -0.85 -15.19 15.04
CA CYS A 88 -0.83 -14.49 13.77
C CYS A 88 -2.24 -14.24 13.22
N GLU A 89 -3.15 -15.22 13.30
CA GLU A 89 -4.56 -15.05 12.90
C GLU A 89 -5.33 -14.05 13.77
N LYS A 90 -4.90 -13.85 15.03
CA LYS A 90 -5.44 -12.79 15.90
C LYS A 90 -4.80 -11.42 15.66
N SER A 91 -3.57 -11.41 15.15
CA SER A 91 -2.84 -10.18 14.86
C SER A 91 -3.30 -9.50 13.57
N PHE A 92 -3.76 -10.25 12.58
CA PHE A 92 -4.17 -9.71 11.27
C PHE A 92 -5.66 -9.83 11.02
N GLU A 93 -6.22 -8.89 10.25
CA GLU A 93 -7.60 -9.01 9.80
C GLU A 93 -7.75 -10.33 9.05
N PRO A 94 -8.86 -11.05 9.25
CA PRO A 94 -9.12 -12.26 8.49
C PRO A 94 -9.05 -11.95 7.00
N ALA A 95 -8.37 -12.81 6.24
CA ALA A 95 -8.39 -12.70 4.80
C ALA A 95 -9.86 -12.77 4.32
N PRO A 96 -10.23 -11.99 3.30
CA PRO A 96 -11.57 -12.09 2.72
C PRO A 96 -11.86 -13.52 2.28
N LYS A 97 -13.15 -13.93 2.33
CA LYS A 97 -13.60 -15.32 2.07
C LYS A 97 -13.09 -15.91 0.75
N SER A 98 -12.82 -15.06 -0.23
CA SER A 98 -11.91 -15.36 -1.33
C SER A 98 -10.94 -14.18 -1.43
N PRO A 99 -9.62 -14.41 -1.49
CA PRO A 99 -8.70 -13.35 -1.92
C PRO A 99 -9.18 -12.83 -3.27
N GLU A 100 -9.10 -11.51 -3.46
CA GLU A 100 -9.34 -10.96 -4.79
C GLU A 100 -8.30 -11.51 -5.77
N LYS A 101 -8.63 -11.46 -7.06
CA LYS A 101 -7.67 -11.84 -8.09
C LYS A 101 -6.47 -10.89 -8.00
N LEU A 102 -5.28 -11.47 -7.99
CA LEU A 102 -4.04 -10.70 -8.07
C LEU A 102 -4.03 -9.86 -9.36
N VAL A 103 -3.81 -8.55 -9.21
CA VAL A 103 -3.62 -7.63 -10.35
C VAL A 103 -2.13 -7.50 -10.63
N THR A 104 -1.54 -8.29 -11.52
CA THR A 104 -0.07 -8.28 -11.71
C THR A 104 0.43 -6.93 -12.21
N ASN A 105 -0.15 -6.41 -13.30
CA ASN A 105 0.26 -5.18 -13.96
C ASN A 105 -0.91 -4.19 -14.05
N PRO A 106 -1.13 -3.32 -13.04
CA PRO A 106 -2.28 -2.42 -13.00
C PRO A 106 -2.24 -1.31 -14.07
N CYS A 107 -1.07 -1.05 -14.66
CA CYS A 107 -0.87 -0.02 -15.68
C CYS A 107 -0.83 -0.57 -17.13
N GLU A 108 -1.21 -1.83 -17.34
CA GLU A 108 -1.26 -2.45 -18.67
C GLU A 108 -2.70 -2.66 -19.17
N GLY A 109 -2.88 -2.58 -20.49
CA GLY A 109 -4.16 -2.83 -21.18
C GLY A 109 -5.17 -1.68 -21.11
N ASP A 110 -6.36 -1.93 -21.68
CA ASP A 110 -7.37 -0.88 -21.91
C ASP A 110 -7.97 -0.29 -20.63
N LYS A 111 -7.89 -1.02 -19.52
CA LYS A 111 -8.44 -0.63 -18.21
C LYS A 111 -7.42 0.10 -17.33
N ALA A 112 -6.18 0.27 -17.79
CA ALA A 112 -5.17 1.01 -17.05
C ALA A 112 -5.67 2.44 -16.77
N PRO A 113 -5.46 2.95 -15.55
CA PRO A 113 -5.68 4.37 -15.25
C PRO A 113 -4.97 5.26 -16.27
N LYS A 114 -5.65 6.31 -16.71
CA LYS A 114 -5.10 7.29 -17.64
C LYS A 114 -5.00 8.64 -16.94
N GLY A 115 -3.79 9.18 -16.93
CA GLY A 115 -3.46 10.50 -16.41
C GLY A 115 -3.47 11.55 -17.50
N THR A 116 -2.82 12.68 -17.19
CA THR A 116 -2.45 13.66 -18.21
C THR A 116 -1.25 13.14 -19.02
N ALA A 117 -0.92 13.82 -20.13
CA ALA A 117 0.37 13.59 -20.76
C ALA A 117 1.51 13.81 -19.75
N VAL A 118 2.44 12.87 -19.69
CA VAL A 118 3.57 12.89 -18.75
C VAL A 118 4.85 13.18 -19.55
N PRO A 119 5.71 14.11 -19.09
CA PRO A 119 7.05 14.29 -19.65
C PRO A 119 7.81 12.96 -19.73
N GLU A 120 8.52 12.73 -20.84
CA GLU A 120 9.26 11.46 -21.06
C GLU A 120 10.26 11.19 -19.93
N GLU A 121 10.83 12.25 -19.37
CA GLU A 121 11.81 12.17 -18.29
C GLU A 121 11.23 11.58 -17.00
N LEU A 122 9.93 11.72 -16.74
CA LEU A 122 9.26 11.14 -15.57
C LEU A 122 8.92 9.65 -15.75
N VAL A 123 8.87 9.16 -16.98
CA VAL A 123 8.50 7.77 -17.28
C VAL A 123 9.61 6.82 -16.82
N GLY A 124 9.22 5.72 -16.17
CA GLY A 124 10.14 4.68 -15.69
C GLY A 124 9.81 4.19 -14.29
N THR A 125 10.70 3.37 -13.74
CA THR A 125 10.67 2.94 -12.34
C THR A 125 11.69 3.74 -11.54
N TRP A 126 11.26 4.27 -10.41
CA TRP A 126 12.03 5.12 -9.51
C TRP A 126 12.07 4.48 -8.13
N VAL A 127 13.24 4.19 -7.60
CA VAL A 127 13.45 3.56 -6.29
C VAL A 127 13.85 4.61 -5.28
N LEU A 128 13.19 4.66 -4.12
CA LEU A 128 13.50 5.65 -3.09
C LEU A 128 14.92 5.41 -2.55
N SER A 129 15.79 6.43 -2.65
CA SER A 129 17.16 6.41 -2.17
C SER A 129 17.38 7.27 -0.92
N ALA A 130 16.65 8.38 -0.78
CA ALA A 130 16.75 9.28 0.38
C ALA A 130 15.43 9.98 0.72
N ALA A 131 15.27 10.39 1.99
CA ALA A 131 14.18 11.24 2.45
C ALA A 131 14.70 12.28 3.45
N SER A 132 14.22 13.52 3.37
CA SER A 132 14.56 14.55 4.35
C SER A 132 13.71 14.45 5.62
N ILE A 133 14.24 15.00 6.71
CA ILE A 133 13.47 15.28 7.92
C ILE A 133 12.59 16.52 7.67
N PRO A 134 11.32 16.54 8.10
CA PRO A 134 10.48 17.74 8.05
C PRO A 134 11.16 18.95 8.72
N ASP A 135 11.22 20.07 8.01
CA ASP A 135 11.65 21.34 8.61
C ASP A 135 10.62 21.72 9.70
N THR A 136 10.96 21.55 10.97
CA THR A 136 10.20 22.13 12.08
C THR A 136 10.95 23.39 12.52
N GLU A 137 10.25 24.52 12.69
CA GLU A 137 10.83 25.86 12.97
C GLU A 137 11.52 25.99 14.36
N GLN A 138 12.20 24.97 14.85
CA GLN A 138 13.05 25.05 16.04
C GLN A 138 14.44 24.45 15.76
N GLY A 139 15.37 25.34 15.39
CA GLY A 139 16.82 25.10 15.46
C GLY A 139 17.49 24.99 14.10
N GLU A 140 18.59 25.72 13.94
CA GLU A 140 19.41 25.85 12.74
C GLU A 140 19.85 24.53 12.10
N GLU A 141 19.84 24.55 10.77
CA GLU A 141 20.66 23.81 9.79
C GLU A 141 21.47 22.60 10.27
N GLU A 142 20.96 21.41 9.96
CA GLU A 142 21.67 20.46 9.09
C GLU A 142 20.59 19.61 8.39
N ARG A 143 20.48 19.68 7.06
CA ARG A 143 19.66 18.72 6.31
C ARG A 143 20.34 17.36 6.43
N ILE A 144 20.03 16.63 7.50
CA ILE A 144 20.49 15.27 7.65
C ILE A 144 19.71 14.45 6.63
N ASP A 145 20.41 13.99 5.59
CA ASP A 145 19.90 12.97 4.68
C ASP A 145 19.69 11.70 5.50
N VAL A 146 18.43 11.46 5.89
CA VAL A 146 18.08 10.20 6.55
C VAL A 146 18.02 9.16 5.44
N GLN A 147 18.98 8.24 5.47
CA GLN A 147 18.91 7.08 4.62
C GLN A 147 17.63 6.30 5.01
N PRO A 148 16.74 5.97 4.05
CA PRO A 148 15.55 5.19 4.33
C PRO A 148 16.00 3.90 5.01
N ARG A 149 15.27 3.41 6.02
CA ARG A 149 15.60 2.12 6.60
C ARG A 149 15.66 1.07 5.48
N SER A 150 16.69 0.24 5.50
CA SER A 150 16.97 -0.76 4.47
C SER A 150 15.89 -1.84 4.33
N ASP A 151 14.93 -1.91 5.26
CA ASP A 151 13.83 -2.88 5.29
C ASP A 151 12.57 -2.41 4.55
N TYR A 152 12.56 -1.19 4.00
CA TYR A 152 11.47 -0.70 3.16
C TYR A 152 11.94 -0.35 1.75
N ALA A 153 11.92 -1.33 0.84
CA ALA A 153 12.11 -1.03 -0.59
C ALA A 153 10.84 -0.35 -1.11
N ARG A 154 10.97 0.92 -1.54
CA ARG A 154 9.89 1.67 -2.20
C ARG A 154 10.21 1.97 -3.64
N ALA A 155 9.22 1.79 -4.50
CA ALA A 155 9.33 2.10 -5.91
C ALA A 155 8.08 2.83 -6.41
N LEU A 156 8.30 3.85 -7.24
CA LEU A 156 7.29 4.55 -8.01
C LEU A 156 7.50 4.24 -9.49
N GLN A 157 6.57 3.50 -10.08
CA GLN A 157 6.53 3.27 -11.53
C GLN A 157 5.59 4.30 -12.15
N ILE A 158 6.00 4.92 -13.26
CA ILE A 158 5.19 5.86 -14.04
C ILE A 158 5.23 5.44 -15.51
N THR A 159 4.06 5.33 -16.13
CA THR A 159 3.92 5.00 -17.57
C THR A 159 3.68 6.25 -18.42
N PRO A 160 3.91 6.19 -19.75
CA PRO A 160 3.62 7.31 -20.66
C PRO A 160 2.14 7.73 -20.67
N SER A 161 1.22 6.82 -20.34
CA SER A 161 -0.22 7.11 -20.25
C SER A 161 -0.60 7.85 -18.97
N GLY A 162 0.36 8.14 -18.09
CA GLY A 162 0.12 8.72 -16.78
C GLY A 162 -0.54 7.75 -15.80
N CYS A 163 -0.36 6.45 -15.96
CA CYS A 163 -0.61 5.52 -14.87
C CYS A 163 0.59 5.49 -13.94
N PHE A 164 0.37 5.40 -12.63
CA PHE A 164 1.44 5.16 -11.67
C PHE A 164 1.16 3.95 -10.80
N VAL A 165 2.24 3.33 -10.30
CA VAL A 165 2.20 2.32 -9.23
C VAL A 165 3.19 2.73 -8.15
N MET A 166 2.70 3.00 -6.95
CA MET A 166 3.51 3.13 -5.75
C MET A 166 3.57 1.77 -5.06
N ARG A 167 4.77 1.30 -4.74
CA ARG A 167 5.03 0.01 -4.14
C ARG A 167 5.84 0.17 -2.87
N THR A 168 5.41 -0.45 -1.80
CA THR A 168 6.09 -0.52 -0.51
C THR A 168 6.19 -1.98 -0.08
N LYS A 169 7.40 -2.52 -0.07
CA LYS A 169 7.66 -3.87 0.46
C LYS A 169 7.82 -3.81 1.97
N LEU A 170 7.03 -4.60 2.69
CA LEU A 170 7.15 -4.84 4.12
C LEU A 170 7.63 -6.28 4.33
N ASP A 171 8.74 -6.43 5.03
CA ASP A 171 9.38 -7.73 5.30
C ASP A 171 9.13 -8.21 6.74
N ASP A 172 9.91 -9.20 7.17
CA ASP A 172 9.80 -9.79 8.48
C ASP A 172 10.19 -8.85 9.63
N ALA A 173 11.13 -7.93 9.39
CA ALA A 173 11.49 -6.91 10.38
C ALA A 173 10.26 -6.07 10.74
N THR A 174 9.35 -5.88 9.78
CA THR A 174 8.09 -5.15 9.96
C THR A 174 6.95 -6.06 10.42
N LEU A 175 6.71 -7.18 9.73
CA LEU A 175 5.52 -8.01 9.87
C LEU A 175 5.70 -9.22 10.81
N GLY A 176 6.91 -9.48 11.27
CA GLY A 176 7.28 -10.71 11.97
C GLY A 176 7.77 -11.80 11.01
N ARG A 177 8.64 -12.69 11.51
CA ARG A 177 9.30 -13.73 10.69
C ARG A 177 8.31 -14.63 9.97
N GLY A 178 8.63 -14.97 8.71
CA GLY A 178 7.78 -15.74 7.81
C GLY A 178 6.57 -14.97 7.29
N SER A 179 6.56 -13.63 7.38
CA SER A 179 5.53 -12.77 6.78
C SER A 179 6.14 -11.69 5.90
N THR A 180 5.55 -11.48 4.72
CA THR A 180 5.93 -10.43 3.77
C THR A 180 4.66 -9.88 3.11
N LEU A 181 4.62 -8.57 2.89
CA LEU A 181 3.58 -7.93 2.09
C LEU A 181 4.21 -6.96 1.11
N ASP A 182 3.81 -7.09 -0.14
CA ASP A 182 3.96 -6.11 -1.19
C ASP A 182 2.70 -5.24 -1.19
N VAL A 183 2.80 -4.06 -0.56
CA VAL A 183 1.70 -3.11 -0.46
C VAL A 183 1.82 -2.13 -1.62
N ARG A 184 0.85 -2.15 -2.52
CA ARG A 184 0.87 -1.35 -3.74
C ARG A 184 -0.43 -0.59 -3.94
N ALA A 185 -0.29 0.65 -4.38
CA ALA A 185 -1.37 1.53 -4.78
C ALA A 185 -1.11 1.99 -6.22
N TRP A 186 -2.16 2.15 -7.00
CA TRP A 186 -2.06 2.64 -8.36
C TRP A 186 -3.21 3.58 -8.70
N GLY A 187 -2.99 4.37 -9.74
CA GLY A 187 -3.96 5.35 -10.17
C GLY A 187 -3.40 6.20 -11.28
N ARG A 188 -3.86 7.44 -11.35
CA ARG A 188 -3.47 8.37 -12.41
C ARG A 188 -2.56 9.47 -11.88
N LEU A 189 -1.57 9.82 -12.68
CA LEU A 189 -0.69 10.96 -12.49
C LEU A 189 -1.24 12.15 -13.27
N GLU A 190 -1.39 13.28 -12.59
CA GLU A 190 -1.87 14.54 -13.16
C GLU A 190 -0.74 15.56 -13.07
N VAL A 191 -0.10 15.86 -14.20
CA VAL A 191 0.86 16.96 -14.34
C VAL A 191 0.05 18.25 -14.45
N LYS A 192 0.21 19.13 -13.46
CA LYS A 192 -0.49 20.42 -13.40
C LYS A 192 0.26 21.49 -14.18
N ASP A 193 1.58 21.50 -14.05
CA ASP A 193 2.50 22.37 -14.77
C ASP A 193 3.91 21.76 -14.78
N GLN A 194 4.92 22.54 -15.19
CA GLN A 194 6.31 22.09 -15.30
C GLN A 194 6.97 21.65 -13.99
N LYS A 195 6.37 21.96 -12.82
CA LYS A 195 6.94 21.66 -11.51
C LYS A 195 5.99 20.93 -10.58
N HIS A 196 4.69 20.89 -10.89
CA HIS A 196 3.70 20.31 -10.00
C HIS A 196 3.05 19.07 -10.62
N LEU A 197 2.98 18.01 -9.83
CA LEU A 197 2.24 16.80 -10.17
C LEU A 197 1.34 16.36 -9.03
N ALA A 198 0.33 15.56 -9.35
CA ALA A 198 -0.52 14.91 -8.37
C ALA A 198 -0.65 13.42 -8.68
N LEU A 199 -0.50 12.60 -7.64
CA LEU A 199 -0.78 11.17 -7.67
C LEU A 199 -2.19 10.96 -7.12
N ARG A 200 -3.12 10.58 -8.01
CA ARG A 200 -4.52 10.28 -7.65
C ARG A 200 -4.71 8.77 -7.63
N THR A 201 -4.52 8.19 -6.46
CA THR A 201 -4.73 6.77 -6.22
C THR A 201 -6.20 6.40 -6.46
N GLN A 202 -6.41 5.28 -7.15
CA GLN A 202 -7.75 4.77 -7.49
C GLN A 202 -7.98 3.39 -6.87
N ASP A 203 -6.94 2.59 -6.73
CA ASP A 203 -7.03 1.22 -6.23
C ASP A 203 -5.67 0.76 -5.69
N GLY A 204 -5.64 -0.42 -5.05
CA GLY A 204 -4.44 -1.00 -4.49
C GLY A 204 -4.66 -2.44 -4.01
N GLN A 205 -3.56 -3.14 -3.76
CA GLN A 205 -3.56 -4.46 -3.14
C GLN A 205 -2.38 -4.58 -2.17
N ALA A 206 -2.59 -5.28 -1.05
CA ALA A 206 -1.50 -5.84 -0.26
C ALA A 206 -1.40 -7.34 -0.53
N VAL A 207 -0.24 -7.79 -1.00
CA VAL A 207 -0.05 -9.15 -1.53
C VAL A 207 1.14 -9.83 -0.86
N GLY A 208 0.98 -11.07 -0.45
CA GLY A 208 2.09 -11.91 0.02
C GLY A 208 1.73 -12.84 1.16
N PRO A 209 2.68 -13.68 1.61
CA PRO A 209 2.45 -14.62 2.67
C PRO A 209 2.37 -13.90 4.02
N VAL A 210 1.29 -14.16 4.75
CA VAL A 210 1.12 -13.72 6.13
C VAL A 210 0.57 -14.88 6.93
N CYS A 211 1.28 -15.26 8.00
CA CYS A 211 0.98 -16.47 8.77
C CYS A 211 1.11 -17.77 7.94
N GLY A 212 2.03 -17.80 6.96
CA GLY A 212 2.19 -18.92 6.03
C GLY A 212 1.00 -19.20 5.11
N LYS A 213 0.13 -18.19 4.93
CA LYS A 213 -0.95 -18.21 3.94
C LYS A 213 -0.75 -17.06 2.98
N GLU A 214 -0.83 -17.35 1.68
CA GLU A 214 -0.85 -16.31 0.65
C GLU A 214 -2.09 -15.43 0.82
N ARG A 215 -1.87 -14.11 0.81
CA ARG A 215 -2.94 -13.12 0.93
C ARG A 215 -2.95 -12.20 -0.28
N VAL A 216 -4.15 -11.89 -0.74
CA VAL A 216 -4.44 -10.77 -1.64
C VAL A 216 -5.53 -9.95 -0.97
N VAL A 217 -5.13 -8.84 -0.34
CA VAL A 217 -6.04 -7.94 0.35
C VAL A 217 -6.34 -6.76 -0.58
N PRO A 218 -7.58 -6.61 -1.05
CA PRO A 218 -7.94 -5.47 -1.88
C PRO A 218 -8.05 -4.20 -1.04
N LEU A 219 -7.52 -3.11 -1.59
CA LEU A 219 -7.53 -1.78 -0.98
C LEU A 219 -8.57 -0.86 -1.66
N THR A 220 -9.30 -1.33 -2.67
CA THR A 220 -10.38 -0.62 -3.41
C THR A 220 -11.38 0.13 -2.53
N GLN A 221 -11.72 -0.42 -1.35
CA GLN A 221 -12.66 0.21 -0.41
C GLN A 221 -11.97 1.18 0.57
N GLY A 222 -10.67 1.39 0.41
CA GLY A 222 -9.87 2.32 1.18
C GLY A 222 -10.19 3.77 0.87
N LYS A 223 -10.00 4.63 1.88
CA LYS A 223 -10.01 6.07 1.68
C LYS A 223 -8.61 6.54 1.34
N PHE A 224 -8.25 6.41 0.07
CA PHE A 224 -7.01 6.97 -0.46
C PHE A 224 -7.05 8.49 -0.44
N LYS A 225 -5.97 9.11 0.02
CA LYS A 225 -5.79 10.57 0.06
C LYS A 225 -5.15 11.09 -1.22
N GLY A 226 -4.35 10.27 -1.89
CA GLY A 226 -3.42 10.70 -2.94
C GLY A 226 -2.35 11.64 -2.39
N GLY A 227 -1.60 12.25 -3.30
CA GLY A 227 -0.57 13.22 -2.95
C GLY A 227 -0.39 14.27 -4.03
N ASP A 228 -0.18 15.51 -3.59
CA ASP A 228 0.21 16.62 -4.45
C ASP A 228 1.68 16.92 -4.15
N PHE A 229 2.50 17.12 -5.19
CA PHE A 229 3.94 17.27 -5.06
C PHE A 229 4.46 18.36 -5.99
N THR A 230 5.52 19.05 -5.56
CA THR A 230 6.45 19.63 -6.52
C THR A 230 7.49 18.59 -6.89
N TYR A 231 7.93 18.56 -8.14
CA TYR A 231 8.95 17.62 -8.58
C TYR A 231 10.10 18.32 -9.30
N VAL A 232 11.30 17.74 -9.16
CA VAL A 232 12.50 18.11 -9.90
C VAL A 232 13.17 16.83 -10.37
N ILE A 233 13.66 16.82 -11.61
CA ILE A 233 14.52 15.76 -12.12
C ILE A 233 15.94 16.31 -12.15
N GLU A 234 16.82 15.73 -11.34
CA GLU A 234 18.23 16.06 -11.26
C GLU A 234 19.02 15.01 -12.08
N GLU A 235 19.91 15.50 -12.94
CA GLU A 235 20.86 14.67 -13.71
C GLU A 235 20.24 13.46 -14.46
N LYS A 236 18.95 13.54 -14.85
CA LYS A 236 18.14 12.53 -15.57
C LYS A 236 17.80 11.23 -14.80
N ASP A 237 18.60 10.89 -13.80
CA ASP A 237 18.46 9.64 -13.04
C ASP A 237 18.01 9.85 -11.59
N SER A 238 17.80 11.09 -11.14
CA SER A 238 17.23 11.37 -9.83
C SER A 238 15.92 12.16 -9.93
N LEU A 239 14.88 11.66 -9.26
CA LEU A 239 13.58 12.32 -9.12
C LEU A 239 13.41 12.75 -7.67
N VAL A 240 13.27 14.04 -7.44
CA VAL A 240 12.96 14.61 -6.12
C VAL A 240 11.49 15.01 -6.09
N LEU A 241 10.72 14.41 -5.19
CA LEU A 241 9.34 14.81 -4.88
C LEU A 241 9.32 15.61 -3.57
N THR A 242 8.71 16.77 -3.56
CA THR A 242 8.55 17.61 -2.36
C THR A 242 7.08 17.78 -2.01
N VAL A 243 6.74 17.53 -0.75
CA VAL A 243 5.39 17.77 -0.23
C VAL A 243 5.17 19.28 -0.06
N PRO A 244 4.13 19.87 -0.65
CA PRO A 244 3.82 21.27 -0.45
C PRO A 244 3.32 21.49 0.99
N GLY A 245 3.67 22.63 1.58
CA GLY A 245 3.27 22.99 2.94
C GLY A 245 4.45 23.39 3.81
N ALA A 246 4.22 23.46 5.13
CA ALA A 246 5.20 23.96 6.09
C ALA A 246 6.42 23.02 6.25
N THR A 247 6.22 21.70 6.18
CA THR A 247 7.28 20.71 6.40
C THR A 247 8.26 20.60 5.24
N ARG A 248 7.81 20.94 4.02
CA ARG A 248 8.58 20.84 2.75
C ARG A 248 9.40 19.56 2.61
N GLN A 249 8.87 18.45 3.10
CA GLN A 249 9.58 17.19 3.12
C GLN A 249 9.90 16.74 1.69
N THR A 250 11.14 16.32 1.46
CA THR A 250 11.63 15.88 0.15
C THR A 250 11.91 14.38 0.15
N PHE A 251 11.60 13.73 -0.96
CA PHE A 251 11.84 12.32 -1.21
C PHE A 251 12.64 12.19 -2.51
N GLN A 252 13.84 11.65 -2.41
CA GLN A 252 14.71 11.43 -3.55
C GLN A 252 14.60 9.98 -3.99
N PHE A 253 14.33 9.80 -5.28
CA PHE A 253 14.31 8.52 -5.94
C PHE A 253 15.41 8.48 -6.99
N GLU A 254 15.98 7.30 -7.17
CA GLU A 254 16.90 6.97 -8.25
C GLU A 254 16.20 6.11 -9.28
N ARG A 255 16.50 6.34 -10.56
CA ARG A 255 15.96 5.53 -11.63
C ARG A 255 16.47 4.09 -11.49
N GLU A 256 15.56 3.12 -11.51
CA GLU A 256 15.92 1.71 -11.52
C GLU A 256 16.70 1.42 -12.81
N LYS A 257 17.98 1.05 -12.66
CA LYS A 257 18.79 0.58 -13.80
C LYS A 257 18.25 -0.79 -14.19
N GLN A 258 17.79 -0.93 -15.43
CA GLN A 258 17.45 -2.26 -15.96
C GLN A 258 18.72 -3.12 -15.93
N GLU A 259 18.83 -4.04 -14.97
CA GLU A 259 19.84 -5.09 -15.05
C GLU A 259 19.54 -5.96 -16.28
N ALA A 260 20.54 -6.11 -17.14
CA ALA A 260 20.47 -7.08 -18.23
C ALA A 260 20.19 -8.46 -17.60
N PRO A 261 19.27 -9.27 -18.17
CA PRO A 261 18.90 -10.55 -17.58
C PRO A 261 20.15 -11.40 -17.36
N GLU A 262 20.32 -11.93 -16.15
CA GLU A 262 21.38 -12.87 -15.83
C GLU A 262 21.43 -13.96 -16.90
N PRO A 263 22.61 -14.23 -17.50
CA PRO A 263 22.72 -15.30 -18.48
C PRO A 263 22.33 -16.61 -17.80
N GLN A 264 21.26 -17.24 -18.29
CA GLN A 264 20.81 -18.53 -17.80
C GLN A 264 22.00 -19.51 -17.79
N PRO A 265 22.23 -20.26 -16.69
CA PRO A 265 23.26 -21.28 -16.68
C PRO A 265 22.97 -22.25 -17.82
N LYS A 266 23.96 -22.42 -18.71
CA LYS A 266 23.86 -23.40 -19.81
C LYS A 266 23.66 -24.81 -19.22
N PRO A 267 22.87 -25.65 -19.90
CA PRO A 267 22.57 -27.01 -19.46
C PRO A 267 23.83 -27.88 -19.33
#